data_AF-A0A9E1MT64-F1
#
_entry.id   AF-A0A9E1MT64-F1
#
_cell.length_a   1.000
_cell.length_b   1.000
_cell.length_c   1.000
_cell.angle_alpha   90.00
_cell.angle_beta   90.00
_cell.angle_gamma   90.00
#
_symmetry.space_group_name_H-M   'P 1'
#
loop_
_entity.id
_entity.type
_entity.pdbx_description
1 polymer ?
#
loop_
_entity_poly.entity_id
_entity_poly.type
_entity_poly.pdbx_seq_one_letter_code
_entity_poly.pdbx_strand_id
1 'polypeptide(L)'
;MKKSITVIPATKNKFTSLPATSVAKRKVAAYARVSTDSDEQFTSYEAQIDYYTKFIKQREDWEFVRVYTDEGISGTNTKHREGFNEMVADALAGKIDLIVTKSVSRFARNT
;
A
#
# COMPACT_ATOMS: atom_id res chain seq x y z
N MET A 1 -15.84 31.18 -15.36
CA MET A 1 -16.46 29.90 -14.96
C MET A 1 -16.00 29.56 -13.54
N LYS A 2 -16.93 29.42 -12.57
CA LYS A 2 -16.60 29.08 -11.17
C LYS A 2 -16.25 27.58 -11.08
N LYS A 3 -15.05 27.24 -10.64
CA LYS A 3 -14.68 25.85 -10.30
C LYS A 3 -15.45 25.45 -9.04
N SER A 4 -16.24 24.37 -9.10
CA SER A 4 -16.86 23.75 -7.95
C SER A 4 -15.82 22.89 -7.23
N ILE A 5 -15.40 23.29 -6.03
CA ILE A 5 -14.53 22.49 -5.17
C ILE A 5 -15.42 21.78 -4.16
N THR A 6 -15.55 20.46 -4.29
CA THR A 6 -16.22 19.61 -3.32
C THR A 6 -15.20 19.15 -2.29
N VAL A 7 -15.22 19.72 -1.09
CA VAL A 7 -14.34 19.32 0.01
C VAL A 7 -14.97 18.12 0.71
N ILE A 8 -14.30 16.96 0.65
CA ILE A 8 -14.68 15.78 1.44
C ILE A 8 -14.01 15.91 2.82
N PRO A 9 -14.78 16.06 3.91
CA PRO A 9 -14.20 16.19 5.24
C PRO A 9 -13.53 14.88 5.67
N ALA A 10 -12.43 14.98 6.41
CA ALA A 10 -11.77 13.82 6.98
C ALA A 10 -12.64 13.19 8.08
N THR A 11 -13.05 11.93 7.90
CA THR A 11 -13.98 11.22 8.80
C THR A 11 -13.38 10.87 10.18
N LYS A 12 -12.05 10.84 10.31
CA LYS A 12 -11.39 10.41 11.55
C LYS A 12 -10.73 11.59 12.27
N ASN A 13 -11.30 11.97 13.40
CA ASN A 13 -10.76 13.00 14.29
C ASN A 13 -9.56 12.41 15.05
N LYS A 14 -8.35 12.93 14.82
CA LYS A 14 -7.10 12.42 15.43
C LYS A 14 -6.98 12.72 16.94
N PHE A 15 -7.96 13.43 17.51
CA PHE A 15 -7.89 14.01 18.86
C PHE A 15 -9.03 13.61 19.81
N THR A 16 -9.89 12.64 19.48
CA THR A 16 -10.85 12.14 20.48
C THR A 16 -10.13 11.20 21.44
N SER A 17 -9.74 11.78 22.59
CA SER A 17 -9.23 11.15 23.80
C SER A 17 -10.26 10.18 24.41
N LEU A 18 -10.50 9.06 23.76
CA LEU A 18 -11.12 7.89 24.39
C LEU A 18 -10.02 7.06 25.07
N PRO A 19 -10.26 6.49 26.25
CA PRO A 19 -9.25 5.73 26.98
C PRO A 19 -8.75 4.57 26.10
N ALA A 20 -7.43 4.52 25.90
CA ALA A 20 -6.71 3.61 25.02
C ALA A 20 -6.66 2.18 25.60
N THR A 21 -7.82 1.55 25.82
CA THR A 21 -7.88 0.19 26.39
C THR A 21 -7.92 -0.90 25.32
N SER A 22 -7.82 -0.54 24.05
CA SER A 22 -7.32 -1.45 23.02
C SER A 22 -6.51 -0.63 22.02
N VAL A 23 -5.19 -0.79 22.06
CA VAL A 23 -4.35 -0.42 20.91
C VAL A 23 -4.74 -1.42 19.81
N ALA A 24 -5.82 -1.14 19.09
CA ALA A 24 -6.20 -1.95 17.95
C ALA A 24 -5.02 -1.95 16.98
N LYS A 25 -4.52 -3.15 16.66
CA LYS A 25 -3.39 -3.29 15.76
C LYS A 25 -3.77 -2.66 14.42
N ARG A 26 -2.86 -1.86 13.86
CA ARG A 26 -3.09 -1.22 12.56
C ARG A 26 -3.05 -2.30 11.49
N LYS A 27 -4.06 -2.35 10.64
CA LYS A 27 -4.06 -3.29 9.51
C LYS A 27 -3.12 -2.78 8.42
N VAL A 28 -2.01 -3.48 8.24
CA VAL A 28 -0.93 -3.05 7.34
C VAL A 28 -0.84 -3.97 6.12
N ALA A 29 -0.87 -3.36 4.95
CA ALA A 29 -0.56 -4.01 3.69
C ALA A 29 0.74 -3.45 3.10
N ALA A 30 1.36 -4.20 2.20
CA ALA A 30 2.49 -3.71 1.42
C ALA A 30 2.20 -3.74 -0.07
N TYR A 31 2.82 -2.81 -0.82
CA TYR A 31 2.77 -2.78 -2.28
C TYR A 31 4.16 -2.75 -2.89
N ALA A 32 4.43 -3.71 -3.77
CA ALA A 32 5.68 -3.86 -4.46
C ALA A 32 5.48 -3.98 -5.98
N ARG A 33 6.40 -3.44 -6.77
CA ARG A 33 6.38 -3.56 -8.24
C ARG A 33 7.68 -4.17 -8.70
N VAL A 34 7.61 -5.32 -9.38
CA VAL A 34 8.77 -6.13 -9.79
C VAL A 34 8.95 -5.97 -11.29
N SER A 35 10.02 -5.30 -11.74
CA SER A 35 10.35 -5.22 -13.18
C SER A 35 11.10 -6.47 -13.61
N THR A 36 10.78 -7.00 -14.78
CA THR A 36 11.41 -8.19 -15.37
C THR A 36 12.69 -7.89 -16.17
N ASP A 37 13.09 -6.63 -16.36
CA ASP A 37 14.29 -6.26 -17.10
C ASP A 37 15.58 -6.36 -16.26
N SER A 38 16.22 -7.52 -16.39
CA SER A 38 17.66 -7.84 -16.44
C SER A 38 18.71 -7.32 -15.43
N ASP A 39 18.50 -6.27 -14.61
CA ASP A 39 19.62 -5.72 -13.80
C ASP A 39 19.50 -5.85 -12.27
N GLU A 40 18.38 -6.34 -11.72
CA GLU A 40 18.26 -6.63 -10.28
C GLU A 40 17.70 -8.06 -10.06
N GLN A 41 18.48 -9.09 -10.41
CA GLN A 41 18.17 -10.50 -10.10
C GLN A 41 18.03 -10.80 -8.58
N PHE A 42 18.22 -9.81 -7.70
CA PHE A 42 18.37 -10.02 -6.26
C PHE A 42 17.13 -9.80 -5.40
N THR A 43 15.96 -9.49 -5.98
CA THR A 43 14.70 -9.58 -5.22
C THR A 43 13.61 -10.20 -6.08
N SER A 44 13.65 -11.53 -6.20
CA SER A 44 12.55 -12.32 -6.71
C SER A 44 11.21 -11.92 -6.05
N TYR A 45 10.10 -12.19 -6.72
CA TYR A 45 8.75 -11.97 -6.20
C TYR A 45 8.61 -12.46 -4.74
N GLU A 46 9.12 -13.66 -4.47
CA GLU A 46 9.14 -14.27 -3.14
C GLU A 46 9.96 -13.48 -2.13
N ALA A 47 11.16 -13.00 -2.52
CA ALA A 47 12.00 -12.19 -1.64
C ALA A 47 11.33 -10.86 -1.26
N GLN A 48 10.55 -10.26 -2.15
CA GLN A 48 9.80 -9.03 -1.84
C GLN A 48 8.65 -9.31 -0.88
N ILE A 49 7.91 -10.41 -1.08
CA ILE A 49 6.86 -10.83 -0.15
C ILE A 49 7.46 -11.11 1.22
N ASP A 50 8.54 -11.88 1.29
CA ASP A 50 9.20 -12.23 2.54
C ASP A 50 9.72 -11.00 3.29
N TYR A 51 10.38 -10.07 2.58
CA TYR A 51 10.85 -8.82 3.16
C TYR A 51 9.72 -8.01 3.81
N TYR A 52 8.63 -7.74 3.07
CA TYR A 52 7.52 -6.96 3.61
C TYR A 52 6.75 -7.70 4.69
N THR A 53 6.59 -9.02 4.55
CA THR A 53 5.94 -9.85 5.57
C THR A 53 6.72 -9.80 6.87
N LYS A 54 8.05 -9.95 6.83
CA LYS A 54 8.92 -9.83 8.00
C LYS A 54 8.89 -8.41 8.57
N PHE A 55 9.01 -7.39 7.72
CA PHE A 55 8.98 -6.00 8.15
C PHE A 55 7.68 -5.63 8.88
N ILE A 56 6.54 -6.14 8.41
CA ILE A 56 5.25 -5.90 9.05
C ILE A 56 5.12 -6.70 10.34
N LYS A 57 5.46 -7.99 10.32
CA LYS A 57 5.33 -8.89 11.48
C LYS A 57 6.30 -8.59 12.63
N GLN A 58 7.41 -7.90 12.35
CA GLN A 58 8.35 -7.45 13.39
C GLN A 58 7.76 -6.39 14.33
N ARG A 59 6.60 -5.80 13.98
CA ARG A 59 5.95 -4.77 14.77
C ARG A 59 4.69 -5.31 15.44
N GLU A 60 4.67 -5.30 16.76
CA GLU A 60 3.55 -5.83 17.55
C GLU A 60 2.28 -4.98 17.43
N ASP A 61 2.42 -3.70 17.09
CA ASP A 61 1.33 -2.76 16.84
C ASP A 61 0.66 -2.93 15.47
N TRP A 62 1.19 -3.82 14.61
CA TRP A 62 0.71 -4.04 13.25
C TRP A 62 0.08 -5.43 13.07
N GLU A 63 -0.95 -5.47 12.23
CA GLU A 63 -1.60 -6.68 11.75
C GLU A 63 -1.32 -6.83 10.26
N PHE A 64 -0.67 -7.92 9.87
CA PHE A 64 -0.37 -8.19 8.47
C PHE A 64 -1.65 -8.56 7.71
N VAL A 65 -1.98 -7.78 6.67
CA VAL A 65 -3.12 -8.05 5.79
C VAL A 65 -2.67 -8.86 4.57
N ARG A 66 -1.91 -8.24 3.68
CA ARG A 66 -1.46 -8.82 2.41
C ARG A 66 -0.32 -8.01 1.81
N VAL A 67 0.51 -8.66 1.00
CA VAL A 67 1.43 -7.98 0.08
C VAL A 67 0.82 -8.02 -1.32
N TYR A 68 0.61 -6.86 -1.91
CA TYR A 68 0.15 -6.68 -3.28
C TYR A 68 1.36 -6.42 -4.18
N THR A 69 1.34 -7.03 -5.35
CA THR A 69 2.47 -7.07 -6.26
C THR A 69 1.98 -6.85 -7.68
N ASP A 70 2.73 -6.06 -8.45
CA ASP A 70 2.49 -5.91 -9.90
C ASP A 70 3.76 -6.29 -10.67
N GLU A 71 3.57 -7.03 -11.77
CA GLU A 71 4.63 -7.30 -12.74
C GLU A 71 4.83 -6.06 -13.63
N GLY A 72 6.02 -5.48 -13.55
CA GLY A 72 6.50 -4.44 -14.44
C GLY A 72 6.96 -5.06 -15.75
N ILE A 73 6.02 -5.50 -16.58
CA ILE A 73 6.31 -5.88 -17.98
C ILE A 73 6.87 -4.64 -18.69
N SER A 74 8.01 -4.85 -19.36
CA SER A 74 8.88 -3.87 -19.99
C SER A 74 8.18 -2.62 -20.53
N GLY A 75 8.71 -1.46 -20.14
CA GLY A 75 8.77 -0.19 -20.88
C GLY A 75 7.53 0.48 -21.51
N THR A 76 6.43 -0.22 -21.80
CA THR A 76 5.49 0.21 -22.85
C THR A 76 4.03 -0.13 -22.62
N ASN A 77 3.64 -0.67 -21.46
CA ASN A 77 2.21 -0.84 -21.18
C ASN A 77 1.83 -0.57 -19.72
N THR A 78 1.06 0.51 -19.51
CA THR A 78 0.49 0.96 -18.24
C THR A 78 -0.69 0.11 -17.75
N LYS A 79 -0.95 -1.06 -18.35
CA LYS A 79 -2.32 -1.59 -18.43
C LYS A 79 -2.72 -2.69 -17.44
N HIS A 80 -1.79 -3.29 -16.69
CA HIS A 80 -2.15 -4.32 -15.71
C HIS A 80 -1.55 -3.99 -14.33
N ARG A 81 -2.18 -3.04 -13.64
CA ARG A 81 -1.94 -2.77 -12.22
C ARG A 81 -3.01 -3.46 -11.36
N GLU A 82 -3.18 -4.75 -11.55
CA GLU A 82 -4.24 -5.51 -10.85
C GLU A 82 -3.99 -5.53 -9.35
N GLY A 83 -2.74 -5.74 -8.91
CA GLY A 83 -2.36 -5.70 -7.51
C GLY A 83 -2.58 -4.32 -6.88
N PHE A 84 -2.26 -3.24 -7.60
CA PHE A 84 -2.56 -1.88 -7.13
C PHE A 84 -4.07 -1.63 -6.99
N ASN A 85 -4.87 -2.04 -7.98
CA ASN A 85 -6.32 -1.81 -7.96
C ASN A 85 -6.99 -2.63 -6.85
N GLU A 86 -6.59 -3.89 -6.65
CA GLU A 86 -7.04 -4.71 -5.52
C GLU A 86 -6.71 -4.07 -4.17
N MET A 87 -5.47 -3.59 -4.01
CA MET A 87 -5.04 -2.89 -2.80
C MET A 87 -5.91 -1.66 -2.53
N VAL A 88 -6.17 -0.84 -3.55
CA VAL A 88 -7.01 0.35 -3.42
C VAL A 88 -8.45 -0.04 -3.03
N ALA A 89 -9.01 -1.08 -3.65
CA ALA A 89 -10.34 -1.58 -3.30
C ALA A 89 -10.42 -2.05 -1.84
N ASP A 90 -9.42 -2.80 -1.37
CA ASP A 90 -9.35 -3.28 0.01
C ASP A 90 -9.13 -2.12 1.02
N ALA A 91 -8.38 -1.10 0.64
CA ALA A 91 -8.23 0.12 1.43
C ALA A 91 -9.54 0.91 1.52
N LEU A 92 -10.27 1.07 0.40
CA LEU A 92 -11.58 1.72 0.37
C LEU A 92 -12.65 0.93 1.14
N ALA A 93 -12.53 -0.40 1.18
CA ALA A 93 -13.38 -1.27 2.01
C ALA A 93 -13.04 -1.21 3.52
N GLY A 94 -12.03 -0.43 3.93
CA GLY A 94 -11.62 -0.31 5.33
C GLY A 94 -10.84 -1.51 5.88
N LYS A 95 -10.30 -2.36 4.99
CA LYS A 95 -9.47 -3.51 5.40
C LYS A 95 -8.02 -3.15 5.66
N ILE A 96 -7.57 -1.97 5.20
CA ILE A 96 -6.18 -1.51 5.30
C ILE A 96 -6.16 -0.12 5.95
N ASP A 97 -5.39 0.03 7.02
CA ASP A 97 -5.14 1.30 7.69
C ASP A 97 -3.82 1.95 7.26
N LEU A 98 -2.83 1.15 6.84
CA LEU A 98 -1.50 1.59 6.43
C LEU A 98 -1.00 0.79 5.23
N ILE A 99 -0.45 1.48 4.23
CA ILE A 99 0.21 0.87 3.08
C ILE A 99 1.70 1.17 3.15
N VAL A 100 2.53 0.12 3.11
CA VAL A 100 3.99 0.21 3.06
C VAL A 100 4.46 0.00 1.62
N THR A 101 5.37 0.86 1.15
CA THR A 101 5.95 0.75 -0.19
C THR A 101 7.36 1.32 -0.21
N LYS A 102 8.21 0.82 -1.12
CA LYS A 102 9.64 1.21 -1.22
C LYS A 102 9.83 2.69 -1.57
N SER A 103 8.97 3.27 -2.40
CA SER A 103 9.06 4.69 -2.78
C SER A 103 7.72 5.22 -3.29
N VAL A 104 7.44 6.50 -3.01
CA VAL A 104 6.25 7.19 -3.50
C VAL A 104 6.20 7.19 -5.04
N SER A 105 7.35 7.35 -5.70
CA SER A 105 7.45 7.32 -7.17
C SER A 105 7.01 5.98 -7.79
N ARG A 106 7.10 4.87 -7.04
CA ARG A 106 6.59 3.56 -7.46
C ARG A 106 5.13 3.34 -7.06
N PHE A 107 4.62 4.12 -6.12
CA PHE A 107 3.22 4.10 -5.69
C PHE A 107 2.32 4.92 -6.63
N ALA A 108 2.70 6.16 -6.91
CA ALA A 108 1.97 7.06 -7.79
C ALA A 108 2.93 7.93 -8.60
N ARG A 109 2.59 8.19 -9.87
CA ARG A 109 3.26 9.23 -10.66
C ARG A 109 2.40 10.48 -10.56
N ASN A 110 2.96 11.56 -10.01
CA ASN A 110 2.34 12.88 -10.17
C ASN A 110 2.39 13.24 -11.65
N THR A 111 1.24 13.60 -12.21
CA THR A 111 1.10 14.28 -13.49
C THR A 111 0.39 15.60 -13.23
#